data_AF-A0A8B9XWW6-F1
#
_entry.id   AF-A0A8B9XWW6-F1
#
_cell.length_a   1.000
_cell.length_b   1.000
_cell.length_c   1.000
_cell.angle_alpha   90.00
_cell.angle_beta   90.00
_cell.angle_gamma   90.00
#
_symmetry.space_group_name_H-M   'P 1'
#
loop_
_entity.id
_entity.type
_entity.pdbx_description
1 polymer ?
#
loop_
_entity_poly.entity_id
_entity_poly.type
_entity_poly.pdbx_seq_one_letter_code
_entity_poly.pdbx_strand_id
1 'polypeptide(L)'
;MWGAQLGPLLRFLLLLLSPRDGVRAEQPQAPGYLIAAPSVFRSGVEEAISVTIFNSPREVMVQAQLVALGKAVAQSQGAIQDKGTIKLKVPTGLRGQALLKVWGRDWRVEEGPLFHNQTSVTVDSRGASVFIQTDKPVYRPKHRVLISIFTVTPDLRPTSEKLEAYILDPRGSRMMEWRHLEPLCCGITNMTFPLSDQPVLGEWFVFVEMQGHVFNRSFEVQKYVLPKFELLIDPPAYIRDLDTCETGTVQARYTFGKPVSGTLTVNMTVNGVGYYSQEVGRPILRTTKIHGSQDFSICVKDMIPADVPEHFRGTISIWATVTAADGSHQVAFDDSTPVQRQLVDVRYSKDTRKQFKPGLSYVGKVELSYPDGSPAEGVTVQIRAELTPKDNIYTVESVSQGGLVEFEIPSIPMSAQHVWLEVFRELEDYDVSDIFGVSREDGPFWWTGLTARRRRRSSVFLWPWGVTKDSGFAFAVRRGNRPGGDDGPGEPKPPAGRRLVH
;
A
#
# COMPACT_ATOMS: atom_id res chain seq x y z
N MET A 1 30.05 108.96 -17.99
CA MET A 1 28.66 109.03 -18.50
C MET A 1 28.14 107.62 -18.66
N TRP A 2 26.89 107.43 -18.27
CA TRP A 2 26.23 106.15 -18.02
C TRP A 2 26.10 105.27 -19.27
N GLY A 3 26.07 103.95 -19.08
CA GLY A 3 25.70 102.98 -20.11
C GLY A 3 25.20 101.70 -19.47
N ALA A 4 23.89 101.65 -19.22
CA ALA A 4 23.18 100.48 -18.73
C ALA A 4 22.29 99.90 -19.85
N GLN A 5 22.31 98.56 -19.94
CA GLN A 5 21.16 97.67 -20.24
C GLN A 5 20.49 97.80 -21.62
N LEU A 6 19.93 96.78 -22.28
CA LEU A 6 19.56 95.37 -22.03
C LEU A 6 19.30 94.76 -23.44
N GLY A 7 19.62 93.48 -23.69
CA GLY A 7 19.21 92.74 -24.91
C GLY A 7 17.73 92.30 -24.85
N PRO A 8 17.28 91.17 -25.48
CA PRO A 8 17.94 90.22 -26.40
C PRO A 8 16.98 89.86 -27.60
N LEU A 9 17.23 88.98 -28.59
CA LEU A 9 17.29 87.50 -28.60
C LEU A 9 17.39 87.05 -30.08
N LEU A 10 18.36 86.19 -30.43
CA LEU A 10 18.35 85.41 -31.67
C LEU A 10 18.38 83.92 -31.29
N ARG A 11 17.42 83.14 -31.83
CA ARG A 11 17.27 81.71 -31.59
C ARG A 11 18.28 80.91 -32.42
N PHE A 12 19.08 80.06 -31.78
CA PHE A 12 19.81 78.97 -32.44
C PHE A 12 19.35 77.63 -31.85
N LEU A 13 18.98 76.71 -32.74
CA LEU A 13 18.56 75.34 -32.44
C LEU A 13 19.83 74.46 -32.36
N LEU A 14 20.07 73.85 -31.20
CA LEU A 14 21.18 72.91 -30.97
C LEU A 14 20.59 71.51 -30.69
N LEU A 15 20.86 70.58 -31.60
CA LEU A 15 20.57 69.15 -31.46
C LEU A 15 21.52 68.54 -30.42
N LEU A 16 20.98 68.15 -29.26
CA LEU A 16 21.67 67.32 -28.26
C LEU A 16 21.28 65.85 -28.48
N LEU A 17 22.23 65.05 -28.96
CA LEU A 17 22.18 63.60 -28.90
C LEU A 17 22.47 63.15 -27.46
N SER A 18 21.46 62.66 -26.75
CA SER A 18 21.64 62.01 -25.44
C SER A 18 21.96 60.52 -25.63
N PRO A 19 23.00 59.96 -25.00
CA PRO A 19 23.17 58.51 -24.95
C PRO A 19 22.13 57.93 -23.99
N ARG A 20 21.13 57.24 -24.53
CA ARG A 20 20.25 56.35 -23.75
C ARG A 20 20.99 55.04 -23.50
N ASP A 21 21.96 55.05 -22.59
CA ASP A 21 22.39 53.83 -21.92
C ASP A 21 21.35 53.50 -20.84
N GLY A 22 20.30 52.80 -21.28
CA GLY A 22 19.36 52.15 -20.39
C GLY A 22 20.04 50.96 -19.72
N VAL A 23 20.88 51.21 -18.72
CA VAL A 23 21.21 50.20 -17.71
C VAL A 23 19.91 49.96 -16.95
N ARG A 24 19.18 48.92 -17.36
CA ARG A 24 18.08 48.36 -16.58
C ARG A 24 18.73 47.80 -15.32
N ALA A 25 18.72 48.57 -14.24
CA ALA A 25 18.97 48.02 -12.91
C ALA A 25 18.00 46.85 -12.75
N GLU A 26 18.54 45.63 -12.68
CA GLU A 26 17.76 44.49 -12.21
C GLU A 26 17.21 44.89 -10.84
N GLN A 27 15.88 44.97 -10.73
CA GLN A 27 15.24 45.01 -9.43
C GLN A 27 15.83 43.84 -8.62
N PRO A 28 16.26 44.05 -7.36
CA PRO A 28 16.69 42.94 -6.53
C PRO A 28 15.54 41.93 -6.50
N GLN A 29 15.69 40.82 -7.22
CA GLN A 29 14.71 39.75 -7.13
C GLN A 29 14.78 39.28 -5.69
N ALA A 30 13.64 39.29 -5.00
CA ALA A 30 13.56 38.75 -3.65
C ALA A 30 14.20 37.35 -3.66
N PRO A 31 15.11 37.03 -2.73
CA PRO A 31 15.78 35.76 -2.71
C PRO A 31 14.72 34.66 -2.74
N GLY A 32 14.85 33.73 -3.71
CA GLY A 32 13.95 32.59 -3.78
C GLY A 32 14.04 31.80 -2.48
N TYR A 33 12.92 31.21 -2.04
CA TYR A 33 12.92 30.37 -0.84
C TYR A 33 12.17 29.07 -1.10
N LEU A 34 12.56 28.02 -0.37
CA LEU A 34 11.91 26.73 -0.36
C LEU A 34 11.64 26.33 1.10
N ILE A 35 10.38 26.07 1.41
CA ILE A 35 9.95 25.55 2.70
C ILE A 35 9.41 24.14 2.48
N ALA A 36 9.98 23.17 3.18
CA ALA A 36 9.54 21.79 3.17
C ALA A 36 9.10 21.39 4.58
N ALA A 37 7.86 20.92 4.69
CA ALA A 37 7.28 20.41 5.92
C ALA A 37 6.49 19.13 5.62
N PRO A 38 6.29 18.26 6.62
CA PRO A 38 5.36 17.14 6.49
C PRO A 38 3.95 17.62 6.11
N SER A 39 3.25 16.89 5.25
CA SER A 39 1.84 17.19 4.94
C SER A 39 0.90 16.84 6.10
N VAL A 40 1.34 15.94 6.98
CA VAL A 40 0.62 15.49 8.18
C VAL A 40 1.49 15.75 9.41
N PHE A 41 0.95 16.52 10.35
CA PHE A 41 1.54 16.82 11.65
C PHE A 41 0.90 15.92 12.70
N ARG A 42 1.64 15.51 13.73
CA ARG A 42 1.11 14.66 14.80
C ARG A 42 0.96 15.41 16.11
N SER A 43 -0.18 15.22 16.74
CA SER A 43 -0.51 15.77 18.06
C SER A 43 0.54 15.36 19.10
N GLY A 44 1.09 16.31 19.87
CA GLY A 44 2.10 16.03 20.90
C GLY A 44 3.53 15.79 20.40
N VAL A 45 3.77 15.82 19.08
CA VAL A 45 5.08 15.55 18.47
C VAL A 45 5.77 16.86 18.05
N GLU A 46 7.11 16.87 18.07
CA GLU A 46 7.91 17.96 17.51
C GLU A 46 8.13 17.73 16.01
N GLU A 47 7.54 18.58 15.18
CA GLU A 47 7.63 18.48 13.73
C GLU A 47 8.77 19.36 13.21
N ALA A 48 9.52 18.85 12.23
CA ALA A 48 10.65 19.55 11.63
C ALA A 48 10.25 20.26 10.31
N ILE A 49 10.44 21.58 10.26
CA ILE A 49 10.20 22.41 9.08
C ILE A 49 11.55 22.82 8.52
N SER A 50 11.87 22.36 7.31
CA SER A 50 13.11 22.71 6.61
C SER A 50 12.92 23.96 5.78
N VAL A 51 13.83 24.92 5.91
CA VAL A 51 13.80 26.18 5.19
C VAL A 51 15.11 26.36 4.46
N THR A 52 15.04 26.66 3.17
CA THR A 52 16.18 26.99 2.32
C THR A 52 15.93 28.35 1.69
N ILE A 53 16.88 29.27 1.82
CA ILE A 53 16.83 30.62 1.28
C ILE A 53 17.95 30.70 0.25
N PHE A 54 17.59 30.82 -1.02
CA PHE A 54 18.55 30.86 -2.12
C PHE A 54 19.22 32.23 -2.17
N ASN A 55 20.55 32.24 -2.35
CA ASN A 55 21.36 33.44 -2.49
C ASN A 55 21.22 34.42 -1.32
N SER A 56 21.16 33.92 -0.08
CA SER A 56 21.09 34.75 1.12
C SER A 56 22.44 34.85 1.83
N PRO A 57 23.24 35.90 1.57
CA PRO A 57 24.53 36.08 2.26
C PRO A 57 24.36 36.41 3.76
N ARG A 58 23.11 36.53 4.24
CA ARG A 58 22.76 36.99 5.59
C ARG A 58 21.88 35.98 6.28
N GLU A 59 21.94 36.02 7.60
CA GLU A 59 21.08 35.26 8.49
C GLU A 59 19.69 35.90 8.56
N VAL A 60 18.66 35.09 8.39
CA VAL A 60 17.26 35.50 8.40
C VAL A 60 16.56 34.86 9.60
N MET A 61 15.83 35.67 10.38
CA MET A 61 14.98 35.17 11.45
C MET A 61 13.69 34.63 10.86
N VAL A 62 13.54 33.31 10.88
CA VAL A 62 12.34 32.64 10.37
C VAL A 62 11.43 32.26 11.53
N GLN A 63 10.15 32.58 11.40
CA GLN A 63 9.10 32.28 12.34
C GLN A 63 8.09 31.34 11.68
N ALA A 64 7.71 30.29 12.41
CA ALA A 64 6.70 29.33 12.03
C ALA A 64 5.57 29.32 13.06
N GLN A 65 4.33 29.35 12.59
CA GLN A 65 3.14 29.37 13.44
C GLN A 65 2.11 28.39 12.90
N LEU A 66 1.59 27.52 13.78
CA LEU A 66 0.48 26.64 13.49
C LEU A 66 -0.81 27.29 13.98
N VAL A 67 -1.79 27.44 13.10
CA VAL A 67 -3.10 27.99 13.40
C VAL A 67 -4.15 26.90 13.22
N ALA A 68 -4.83 26.53 14.31
CA ALA A 68 -5.93 25.57 14.29
C ALA A 68 -7.20 26.27 14.78
N LEU A 69 -8.34 26.02 14.13
CA LEU A 69 -9.64 26.63 14.50
C LEU A 69 -9.57 28.17 14.60
N GLY A 70 -8.80 28.82 13.73
CA GLY A 70 -8.62 30.27 13.70
C GLY A 70 -7.73 30.85 14.82
N LYS A 71 -7.16 30.02 15.71
CA LYS A 71 -6.27 30.44 16.79
C LYS A 71 -4.86 29.92 16.58
N ALA A 72 -3.86 30.72 16.93
CA ALA A 72 -2.47 30.26 16.97
C ALA A 72 -2.30 29.27 18.12
N VAL A 73 -1.94 28.03 17.80
CA VAL A 73 -1.79 26.92 18.76
C VAL A 73 -0.35 26.55 19.03
N ALA A 74 0.56 26.83 18.09
CA ALA A 74 1.99 26.64 18.26
C ALA A 74 2.76 27.74 17.53
N GLN A 75 3.91 28.12 18.08
CA GLN A 75 4.84 29.05 17.43
C GLN A 75 6.28 28.65 17.75
N SER A 76 7.15 28.80 16.76
CA SER A 76 8.59 28.58 16.90
C SER A 76 9.35 29.57 16.01
N GLN A 77 10.60 29.86 16.36
CA GLN A 77 11.46 30.74 15.58
C GLN A 77 12.89 30.24 15.58
N GLY A 78 13.64 30.55 14.52
CA GLY A 78 15.04 30.20 14.39
C GLY A 78 15.74 31.12 13.41
N ALA A 79 17.02 31.40 13.70
CA ALA A 79 17.90 32.12 12.81
C ALA A 79 18.48 31.12 11.77
N ILE A 80 18.35 31.44 10.48
CA ILE A 80 18.72 30.53 9.38
C ILE A 80 19.59 31.28 8.37
N GLN A 81 20.76 30.72 8.09
CA GLN A 81 21.64 31.13 7.00
C GLN A 81 21.67 30.02 5.95
N ASP A 82 21.33 30.35 4.70
CA ASP A 82 21.18 29.44 3.55
C ASP A 82 20.18 28.29 3.73
N LYS A 83 20.44 27.35 4.66
CA LYS A 83 19.59 26.21 4.96
C LYS A 83 19.52 25.95 6.45
N GLY A 84 18.32 25.74 6.97
CA GLY A 84 18.10 25.44 8.38
C GLY A 84 16.80 24.69 8.63
N THR A 85 16.58 24.33 9.89
CA THR A 85 15.39 23.60 10.32
C THR A 85 14.81 24.22 11.58
N ILE A 86 13.49 24.40 11.59
CA ILE A 86 12.73 24.89 12.73
C ILE A 86 11.94 23.71 13.29
N LYS A 87 12.07 23.46 14.59
CA LYS A 87 11.25 22.48 15.29
C LYS A 87 10.01 23.16 15.85
N LEU A 88 8.84 22.64 15.53
CA LEU A 88 7.55 23.15 15.99
C LEU A 88 6.86 22.07 16.82
N LYS A 89 6.69 22.32 18.12
CA LYS A 89 5.97 21.40 19.01
C LYS A 89 4.47 21.54 18.83
N VAL A 90 3.82 20.48 18.35
CA VAL A 90 2.36 20.46 18.15
C VAL A 90 1.69 20.12 19.48
N PRO A 91 0.72 20.92 19.96
CA PRO A 91 -0.03 20.61 21.18
C PRO A 91 -0.79 19.29 21.09
N THR A 92 -0.92 18.59 22.21
CA THR A 92 -1.75 17.38 22.35
C THR A 92 -3.23 17.72 22.23
N GLY A 93 -4.04 16.77 21.73
CA GLY A 93 -5.49 16.93 21.60
C GLY A 93 -5.96 17.68 20.34
N LEU A 94 -5.04 18.13 19.48
CA LEU A 94 -5.39 18.68 18.17
C LEU A 94 -5.74 17.59 17.16
N ARG A 95 -6.70 17.88 16.28
CA ARG A 95 -7.11 17.02 15.16
C ARG A 95 -7.68 17.84 14.00
N GLY A 96 -7.52 17.33 12.77
CA GLY A 96 -8.12 17.89 11.57
C GLY A 96 -7.24 18.90 10.85
N GLN A 97 -7.82 19.78 10.04
CA GLN A 97 -7.05 20.74 9.24
C GLN A 97 -6.51 21.89 10.10
N ALA A 98 -5.26 22.27 9.85
CA ALA A 98 -4.60 23.44 10.42
C ALA A 98 -3.85 24.20 9.33
N LEU A 99 -3.57 25.48 9.60
CA LEU A 99 -2.84 26.35 8.67
C LEU A 99 -1.44 26.59 9.24
N LEU A 100 -0.42 26.16 8.49
CA LEU A 100 0.98 26.46 8.79
C LEU A 100 1.35 27.78 8.11
N LYS A 101 1.70 28.79 8.90
CA LYS A 101 2.20 30.09 8.44
C LYS A 101 3.70 30.17 8.72
N VAL A 102 4.48 30.53 7.71
CA VAL A 102 5.94 30.68 7.85
C VAL A 102 6.36 31.99 7.21
N TRP A 103 7.15 32.79 7.93
CA TRP A 103 7.69 34.04 7.41
C TRP A 103 9.10 34.30 7.92
N GLY A 104 9.92 34.91 7.07
CA GLY A 104 11.26 35.35 7.39
C GLY A 104 11.31 36.87 7.59
N ARG A 105 12.08 37.35 8.55
CA ARG A 105 12.42 38.77 8.72
C ARG A 105 13.94 38.93 8.76
N ASP A 106 14.46 39.97 8.13
CA ASP A 106 15.85 40.36 8.35
C ASP A 106 15.97 40.91 9.77
N TRP A 107 17.00 40.50 10.52
CA TRP A 107 17.22 40.99 11.88
C TRP A 107 17.49 42.51 11.91
N ARG A 108 17.98 43.10 10.80
CA ARG A 108 18.46 44.49 10.75
C ARG A 108 17.53 45.47 10.04
N VAL A 109 16.46 44.98 9.39
CA VAL A 109 15.58 45.81 8.56
C VAL A 109 14.17 45.79 9.16
N GLU A 110 13.63 46.95 9.52
CA GLU A 110 12.25 47.08 10.02
C GLU A 110 11.18 46.95 8.91
N GLU A 111 11.59 46.91 7.64
CA GLU A 111 10.71 46.73 6.50
C GLU A 111 10.25 45.28 6.34
N GLY A 112 9.04 44.98 6.81
CA GLY A 112 8.22 43.83 6.39
C GLY A 112 8.85 42.42 6.53
N PRO A 113 8.09 41.36 6.20
CA PRO A 113 8.66 40.03 6.07
C PRO A 113 9.37 39.87 4.71
N LEU A 114 10.61 39.36 4.70
CA LEU A 114 11.38 38.97 3.51
C LEU A 114 10.59 37.98 2.63
N PHE A 115 9.87 37.06 3.28
CA PHE A 115 8.90 36.18 2.66
C PHE A 115 7.81 35.83 3.65
N HIS A 116 6.61 35.56 3.14
CA HIS A 116 5.49 35.07 3.90
C HIS A 116 4.71 34.07 3.06
N ASN A 117 4.51 32.86 3.59
CA ASN A 117 3.72 31.83 2.93
C ASN A 117 2.86 31.07 3.94
N GLN A 118 1.76 30.51 3.47
CA GLN A 118 0.84 29.74 4.27
C GLN A 118 0.39 28.49 3.51
N THR A 119 0.30 27.36 4.19
CA THR A 119 -0.10 26.08 3.59
C THR A 119 -1.00 25.32 4.55
N SER A 120 -2.03 24.67 4.01
CA SER A 120 -2.91 23.80 4.81
C SER A 120 -2.21 22.48 5.09
N VAL A 121 -2.18 22.09 6.37
CA VAL A 121 -1.60 20.83 6.86
C VAL A 121 -2.68 20.06 7.62
N THR A 122 -2.59 18.73 7.62
CA THR A 122 -3.52 17.88 8.39
C THR A 122 -2.87 17.50 9.71
N VAL A 123 -3.58 17.63 10.82
CA VAL A 123 -3.13 17.18 12.14
C VAL A 123 -3.80 15.84 12.47
N ASP A 124 -2.99 14.79 12.57
CA ASP A 124 -3.41 13.49 13.10
C ASP A 124 -3.40 13.56 14.64
N SER A 125 -4.49 13.12 15.27
CA SER A 125 -4.59 13.05 16.73
C SER A 125 -3.75 11.92 17.32
N ARG A 126 -3.24 10.98 16.50
CA ARG A 126 -2.37 9.89 16.96
C ARG A 126 -0.93 10.37 17.14
N GLY A 127 -0.60 10.77 18.37
CA GLY A 127 0.74 11.21 18.76
C GLY A 127 1.69 10.09 19.18
N ALA A 128 1.15 8.90 19.49
CA ALA A 128 1.91 7.76 19.97
C ALA A 128 1.23 6.44 19.57
N SER A 129 2.00 5.35 19.62
CA SER A 129 1.57 3.98 19.32
C SER A 129 1.62 3.12 20.58
N VAL A 130 0.64 2.21 20.72
CA VAL A 130 0.54 1.28 21.84
C VAL A 130 0.61 -0.14 21.32
N PHE A 131 1.53 -0.94 21.87
CA PHE A 131 1.63 -2.37 21.60
C PHE A 131 1.21 -3.15 22.83
N ILE A 132 0.33 -4.14 22.65
CA ILE A 132 -0.21 -4.96 23.72
C ILE A 132 0.26 -6.39 23.47
N GLN A 133 0.92 -6.98 24.48
CA GLN A 133 1.42 -8.34 24.43
C GLN A 133 0.88 -9.16 25.61
N THR A 134 0.48 -10.39 25.33
CA THR A 134 0.13 -11.40 26.35
C THR A 134 1.24 -12.44 26.44
N ASP A 135 1.40 -13.10 27.59
CA ASP A 135 2.41 -14.17 27.74
C ASP A 135 2.10 -15.41 26.90
N LYS A 136 0.82 -15.67 26.61
CA LYS A 136 0.34 -16.80 25.82
C LYS A 136 -0.78 -16.36 24.85
N PRO A 137 -0.94 -17.06 23.71
CA PRO A 137 -2.09 -16.86 22.83
C PRO A 137 -3.35 -17.56 23.35
N VAL A 138 -3.21 -18.67 24.09
CA VAL A 138 -4.32 -19.50 24.59
C VAL A 138 -4.20 -19.74 26.10
N TYR A 139 -5.30 -19.53 26.83
CA TYR A 139 -5.40 -19.72 28.27
C TYR A 139 -6.45 -20.76 28.65
N ARG A 140 -6.29 -21.32 29.85
CA ARG A 140 -7.22 -22.28 30.46
C ARG A 140 -7.97 -21.61 31.60
N PRO A 141 -9.12 -22.15 32.02
CA PRO A 141 -9.74 -21.78 33.29
C PRO A 141 -8.73 -21.81 34.45
N LYS A 142 -8.86 -20.87 35.39
CA LYS A 142 -7.92 -20.62 36.52
C LYS A 142 -6.52 -20.11 36.16
N HIS A 143 -6.18 -19.93 34.87
CA HIS A 143 -4.92 -19.29 34.52
C HIS A 143 -4.93 -17.80 34.85
N ARG A 144 -3.74 -17.21 34.98
CA ARG A 144 -3.55 -15.76 35.06
C ARG A 144 -3.04 -15.28 33.71
N VAL A 145 -3.74 -14.33 33.11
CA VAL A 145 -3.32 -13.65 31.88
C VAL A 145 -2.34 -12.56 32.30
N LEU A 146 -1.09 -12.65 31.83
CA LEU A 146 -0.08 -11.62 32.03
C LEU A 146 -0.05 -10.73 30.80
N ILE A 147 -0.21 -9.42 31.01
CA ILE A 147 -0.34 -8.44 29.94
C ILE A 147 0.75 -7.38 30.12
N SER A 148 1.49 -7.10 29.05
CA SER A 148 2.45 -6.01 28.97
C SER A 148 2.03 -5.04 27.87
N ILE A 149 1.98 -3.76 28.24
CA ILE A 149 1.68 -2.65 27.33
C ILE A 149 2.97 -1.86 27.11
N PHE A 150 3.28 -1.58 25.85
CA PHE A 150 4.41 -0.74 25.44
C PHE A 150 3.88 0.51 24.74
N THR A 151 4.29 1.69 25.19
CA THR A 151 3.87 2.98 24.65
C THR A 151 5.07 3.71 24.05
N VAL A 152 5.00 4.03 22.75
CA VAL A 152 6.11 4.68 22.02
C VAL A 152 5.65 5.83 21.14
N THR A 153 6.53 6.81 20.93
CA THR A 153 6.34 7.90 19.96
C THR A 153 6.67 7.42 18.53
N PRO A 154 6.36 8.22 17.48
CA PRO A 154 6.72 7.90 16.10
C PRO A 154 8.23 7.71 15.87
N ASP A 155 9.07 8.31 16.72
CA ASP A 155 10.53 8.14 16.71
C ASP A 155 10.98 6.86 17.47
N LEU A 156 10.03 5.98 17.80
CA LEU A 156 10.23 4.74 18.56
C LEU A 156 10.85 4.96 19.95
N ARG A 157 10.60 6.12 20.55
CA ARG A 157 11.02 6.43 21.92
C ARG A 157 9.89 6.16 22.91
N PRO A 158 10.18 5.64 24.11
CA PRO A 158 9.15 5.36 25.09
C PRO A 158 8.45 6.63 25.57
N THR A 159 7.14 6.56 25.78
CA THR A 159 6.33 7.66 26.34
C THR A 159 5.61 7.23 27.61
N SER A 160 5.61 8.07 28.64
CA SER A 160 4.99 7.78 29.95
C SER A 160 3.68 8.53 30.14
N GLU A 161 2.80 8.45 29.14
CA GLU A 161 1.46 9.06 29.24
C GLU A 161 0.47 8.17 29.99
N LYS A 162 -0.55 8.81 30.56
CA LYS A 162 -1.67 8.12 31.21
C LYS A 162 -2.45 7.30 30.20
N LEU A 163 -2.78 6.08 30.57
CA LEU A 163 -3.59 5.18 29.77
C LEU A 163 -4.70 4.54 30.62
N GLU A 164 -5.75 4.12 29.95
CA GLU A 164 -6.81 3.31 30.53
C GLU A 164 -6.83 1.97 29.82
N ALA A 165 -7.06 0.88 30.55
CA ALA A 165 -7.10 -0.45 29.97
C ALA A 165 -8.32 -1.20 30.45
N TYR A 166 -8.86 -2.09 29.63
CA TYR A 166 -9.99 -2.92 30.01
C TYR A 166 -10.04 -4.23 29.24
N ILE A 167 -10.70 -5.22 29.80
CA ILE A 167 -10.88 -6.54 29.18
C ILE A 167 -12.36 -6.78 28.91
N LEU A 168 -12.66 -7.27 27.71
CA LEU A 168 -13.97 -7.75 27.31
C LEU A 168 -13.98 -9.28 27.24
N ASP A 169 -15.07 -9.89 27.73
CA ASP A 169 -15.38 -11.29 27.48
C ASP A 169 -15.87 -11.50 26.03
N PRO A 170 -15.99 -12.76 25.56
CA PRO A 170 -16.50 -13.07 24.22
C PRO A 170 -17.93 -12.60 23.96
N ARG A 171 -18.68 -12.23 25.00
CA ARG A 171 -20.05 -11.69 24.90
C ARG A 171 -20.05 -10.16 24.90
N GLY A 172 -18.89 -9.51 24.89
CA GLY A 172 -18.74 -8.06 24.92
C GLY A 172 -18.91 -7.42 26.30
N SER A 173 -18.96 -8.21 27.37
CA SER A 173 -19.07 -7.71 28.74
C SER A 173 -17.71 -7.26 29.27
N ARG A 174 -17.65 -6.06 29.86
CA ARG A 174 -16.43 -5.51 30.46
C ARG A 174 -16.14 -6.17 31.80
N MET A 175 -15.10 -7.00 31.85
CA MET A 175 -14.79 -7.86 33.01
C MET A 175 -13.87 -7.18 34.02
N MET A 176 -12.95 -6.35 33.53
CA MET A 176 -12.02 -5.59 34.36
C MET A 176 -11.67 -4.29 33.66
N GLU A 177 -11.50 -3.23 34.45
CA GLU A 177 -11.08 -1.91 33.98
C GLU A 177 -10.00 -1.36 34.92
N TRP A 178 -8.90 -0.91 34.34
CA TRP A 178 -7.84 -0.20 35.02
C TRP A 178 -7.85 1.25 34.54
N ARG A 179 -8.14 2.16 35.47
CA ARG A 179 -8.14 3.61 35.21
C ARG A 179 -6.84 4.23 35.72
N HIS A 180 -6.39 5.28 35.05
CA HIS A 180 -5.20 6.05 35.45
C HIS A 180 -3.92 5.20 35.56
N LEU A 181 -3.69 4.29 34.61
CA LEU A 181 -2.44 3.57 34.55
C LEU A 181 -1.33 4.53 34.07
N GLU A 182 -0.24 4.56 34.82
CA GLU A 182 0.97 5.29 34.46
C GLU A 182 2.12 4.30 34.30
N PRO A 183 2.88 4.36 33.18
CA PRO A 183 4.04 3.49 32.99
C PRO A 183 5.10 3.72 34.07
N LEU A 184 5.46 2.65 34.80
CA LEU A 184 6.42 2.66 35.92
C LEU A 184 7.81 3.16 35.49
N CYS A 185 8.30 2.68 34.34
CA CYS A 185 9.45 3.23 33.66
C CYS A 185 9.29 2.98 32.16
N CYS A 186 9.93 3.82 31.37
CA CYS A 186 10.39 3.42 30.04
C CYS A 186 9.23 3.07 29.10
N GLY A 187 8.03 3.62 29.32
CA GLY A 187 6.83 3.36 28.50
C GLY A 187 6.28 1.93 28.63
N ILE A 188 6.53 1.23 29.75
CA ILE A 188 6.04 -0.13 29.97
C ILE A 188 5.07 -0.17 31.16
N THR A 189 3.90 -0.78 30.94
CA THR A 189 2.89 -1.04 31.96
C THR A 189 2.55 -2.52 31.99
N ASN A 190 2.75 -3.17 33.15
CA ASN A 190 2.43 -4.58 33.35
C ASN A 190 1.12 -4.72 34.15
N MET A 191 0.28 -5.65 33.72
CA MET A 191 -1.02 -5.94 34.34
C MET A 191 -1.24 -7.44 34.40
N THR A 192 -2.11 -7.87 35.32
CA THR A 192 -2.49 -9.28 35.42
C THR A 192 -4.00 -9.42 35.58
N PHE A 193 -4.59 -10.37 34.87
CA PHE A 193 -6.01 -10.69 34.96
C PHE A 193 -6.21 -12.17 35.32
N PRO A 194 -6.74 -12.50 36.50
CA PRO A 194 -7.04 -13.88 36.86
C PRO A 194 -8.32 -14.37 36.18
N LEU A 195 -8.25 -15.48 35.44
CA LEU A 195 -9.43 -16.13 34.88
C LEU A 195 -10.17 -16.93 35.95
N SER A 196 -11.51 -16.89 35.88
CA SER A 196 -12.38 -17.69 36.75
C SER A 196 -12.17 -19.20 36.55
N ASP A 197 -12.74 -20.00 37.43
CA ASP A 197 -12.81 -21.46 37.31
C ASP A 197 -13.77 -21.92 36.20
N GLN A 198 -14.81 -21.13 35.93
CA GLN A 198 -15.76 -21.31 34.83
C GLN A 198 -15.86 -20.03 33.99
N PRO A 199 -14.79 -19.67 33.23
CA PRO A 199 -14.83 -18.51 32.35
C PRO A 199 -15.67 -18.81 31.10
N VAL A 200 -16.16 -17.76 30.45
CA VAL A 200 -16.73 -17.87 29.11
C VAL A 200 -15.61 -18.27 28.14
N LEU A 201 -15.81 -19.38 27.43
CA LEU A 201 -14.87 -19.86 26.43
C LEU A 201 -15.00 -19.05 25.13
N GLY A 202 -13.89 -18.87 24.42
CA GLY A 202 -13.82 -18.14 23.16
C GLY A 202 -12.76 -17.05 23.17
N GLU A 203 -12.89 -16.09 22.26
CA GLU A 203 -11.95 -14.99 22.08
C GLU A 203 -12.25 -13.82 23.03
N TRP A 204 -11.24 -13.45 23.82
CA TRP A 204 -11.28 -12.32 24.74
C TRP A 204 -10.45 -11.18 24.18
N PHE A 205 -10.79 -9.93 24.52
CA PHE A 205 -10.11 -8.75 24.02
C PHE A 205 -9.57 -7.90 25.17
N VAL A 206 -8.30 -7.50 25.06
CA VAL A 206 -7.70 -6.44 25.85
C VAL A 206 -7.76 -5.15 25.03
N PHE A 207 -8.32 -4.10 25.60
CA PHE A 207 -8.35 -2.77 25.01
C PHE A 207 -7.52 -1.81 25.86
N VAL A 208 -6.80 -0.93 25.19
CA VAL A 208 -6.03 0.15 25.82
C VAL A 208 -6.41 1.46 25.14
N GLU A 209 -6.83 2.43 25.93
CA GLU A 209 -7.15 3.79 25.50
C GLU A 209 -6.04 4.75 25.91
N MET A 210 -5.54 5.51 24.94
CA MET A 210 -4.51 6.52 25.14
C MET A 210 -4.75 7.68 24.17
N GLN A 211 -4.74 8.92 24.66
CA GLN A 211 -5.03 10.13 23.87
C GLN A 211 -6.37 10.08 23.07
N GLY A 212 -7.37 9.34 23.58
CA GLY A 212 -8.67 9.15 22.91
C GLY A 212 -8.63 8.17 21.73
N HIS A 213 -7.54 7.40 21.58
CA HIS A 213 -7.42 6.31 20.62
C HIS A 213 -7.42 4.97 21.34
N VAL A 214 -8.10 4.00 20.74
CA VAL A 214 -8.25 2.66 21.31
C VAL A 214 -7.43 1.66 20.51
N PHE A 215 -6.62 0.88 21.22
CA PHE A 215 -5.78 -0.20 20.71
C PHE A 215 -6.25 -1.52 21.29
N ASN A 216 -6.20 -2.61 20.54
CA ASN A 216 -6.69 -3.89 21.00
C ASN A 216 -5.75 -5.06 20.70
N ARG A 217 -5.88 -6.11 21.50
CA ARG A 217 -5.24 -7.40 21.29
C ARG A 217 -6.15 -8.51 21.80
N SER A 218 -6.33 -9.56 21.02
CA SER A 218 -7.10 -10.73 21.44
C SER A 218 -6.23 -11.85 22.01
N PHE A 219 -6.85 -12.65 22.87
CA PHE A 219 -6.33 -13.92 23.36
C PHE A 219 -7.49 -14.91 23.50
N GLU A 220 -7.21 -16.20 23.38
CA GLU A 220 -8.26 -17.21 23.41
C GLU A 220 -8.33 -17.94 24.75
N VAL A 221 -9.54 -18.21 25.23
CA VAL A 221 -9.78 -19.02 26.43
C VAL A 221 -10.52 -20.28 26.02
N GLN A 222 -9.86 -21.42 26.15
CA GLN A 222 -10.43 -22.71 25.81
C GLN A 222 -10.34 -23.67 27.01
N LYS A 223 -11.27 -24.63 27.06
CA LYS A 223 -11.15 -25.78 27.95
C LYS A 223 -10.08 -26.70 27.39
N TYR A 224 -8.82 -26.39 27.69
CA TYR A 224 -7.71 -27.12 27.10
C TYR A 224 -7.69 -28.57 27.61
N VAL A 225 -7.88 -29.50 26.68
CA VAL A 225 -7.44 -30.89 26.80
C VAL A 225 -6.12 -30.97 26.06
N LEU A 226 -5.05 -31.42 26.73
CA LEU A 226 -3.78 -31.64 26.06
C LEU A 226 -4.00 -32.68 24.94
N PRO A 227 -3.77 -32.34 23.66
CA PRO A 227 -3.87 -33.33 22.60
C PRO A 227 -2.87 -34.45 22.89
N LYS A 228 -3.31 -35.70 22.77
CA LYS A 228 -2.45 -36.87 23.05
C LYS A 228 -1.33 -37.01 22.00
N PHE A 229 -1.60 -36.57 20.78
CA PHE A 229 -0.71 -36.62 19.65
C PHE A 229 -0.88 -35.36 18.78
N GLU A 230 0.16 -34.99 18.06
CA GLU A 230 0.15 -33.90 17.10
C GLU A 230 -0.15 -34.45 15.70
N LEU A 231 -0.82 -33.63 14.90
CA LEU A 231 -1.16 -33.91 13.51
C LEU A 231 -0.62 -32.76 12.65
N LEU A 232 0.23 -33.09 11.69
CA LEU A 232 0.85 -32.14 10.77
C LEU A 232 0.44 -32.52 9.34
N ILE A 233 0.00 -31.54 8.57
CA ILE A 233 -0.30 -31.68 7.14
C ILE A 233 0.84 -30.96 6.42
N ASP A 234 1.50 -31.67 5.51
CA ASP A 234 2.56 -31.15 4.64
C ASP A 234 2.05 -31.20 3.19
N PRO A 235 1.37 -30.14 2.72
CA PRO A 235 0.86 -30.08 1.36
C PRO A 235 1.93 -29.50 0.40
N PRO A 236 1.73 -29.62 -0.93
CA PRO A 236 2.59 -28.92 -1.89
C PRO A 236 2.49 -27.40 -1.72
N ALA A 237 3.60 -26.70 -2.03
CA ALA A 237 3.70 -25.25 -1.89
C ALA A 237 2.67 -24.49 -2.75
N TYR A 238 2.35 -25.00 -3.94
CA TYR A 238 1.32 -24.51 -4.84
C TYR A 238 1.02 -25.59 -5.89
N ILE A 239 -0.16 -25.53 -6.50
CA ILE A 239 -0.51 -26.46 -7.59
C ILE A 239 0.11 -25.98 -8.90
N ARG A 240 0.96 -26.82 -9.51
CA ARG A 240 1.64 -26.52 -10.78
C ARG A 240 0.75 -26.74 -11.99
N ASP A 241 -0.09 -27.76 -11.96
CA ASP A 241 -0.97 -28.08 -13.08
C ASP A 241 -2.28 -28.63 -12.54
N LEU A 242 -3.40 -28.09 -13.05
CA LEU A 242 -4.75 -28.45 -12.63
C LEU A 242 -5.14 -29.86 -13.10
N ASP A 243 -4.52 -30.36 -14.18
CA ASP A 243 -4.83 -31.67 -14.78
C ASP A 243 -4.08 -32.83 -14.09
N THR A 244 -2.96 -32.50 -13.43
CA THR A 244 -2.14 -33.46 -12.68
C THR A 244 -2.55 -33.53 -11.21
N CYS A 245 -2.26 -34.67 -10.58
CA CYS A 245 -2.44 -34.82 -9.14
C CYS A 245 -1.09 -34.64 -8.45
N GLU A 246 -1.06 -33.80 -7.42
CA GLU A 246 0.11 -33.64 -6.57
C GLU A 246 -0.02 -34.50 -5.31
N THR A 247 1.07 -34.66 -4.56
CA THR A 247 1.09 -35.48 -3.34
C THR A 247 1.21 -34.58 -2.12
N GLY A 248 0.36 -34.79 -1.12
CA GLY A 248 0.51 -34.23 0.21
C GLY A 248 0.72 -35.34 1.23
N THR A 249 1.33 -35.01 2.37
CA THR A 249 1.64 -35.98 3.43
C THR A 249 0.97 -35.56 4.74
N VAL A 250 0.39 -36.52 5.46
CA VAL A 250 -0.10 -36.31 6.83
C VAL A 250 0.78 -37.10 7.80
N GLN A 251 1.32 -36.41 8.80
CA GLN A 251 2.13 -36.99 9.86
C GLN A 251 1.40 -36.92 11.20
N ALA A 252 1.31 -38.05 11.89
CA ALA A 252 0.67 -38.20 13.19
C ALA A 252 1.64 -38.82 14.20
N ARG A 253 2.01 -38.05 15.23
CA ARG A 253 3.01 -38.46 16.23
C ARG A 253 2.51 -38.19 17.64
N TYR A 254 2.62 -39.17 18.53
CA TYR A 254 2.31 -38.95 19.94
C TYR A 254 3.23 -37.89 20.54
N THR A 255 2.77 -37.20 21.59
CA THR A 255 3.57 -36.19 22.31
C THR A 255 4.90 -36.74 22.86
N PHE A 256 5.02 -38.05 23.04
CA PHE A 256 6.24 -38.77 23.44
C PHE A 256 7.06 -39.34 22.26
N GLY A 257 6.74 -38.95 21.02
CA GLY A 257 7.54 -39.21 19.82
C GLY A 257 7.23 -40.48 19.02
N LYS A 258 6.38 -41.40 19.51
CA LYS A 258 6.04 -42.62 18.75
C LYS A 258 5.01 -42.35 17.63
N PRO A 259 5.03 -43.13 16.53
CA PRO A 259 4.05 -43.02 15.46
C PRO A 259 2.64 -43.40 15.94
N VAL A 260 1.63 -42.68 15.44
CA VAL A 260 0.23 -43.00 15.70
C VAL A 260 -0.25 -44.03 14.67
N SER A 261 -0.83 -45.13 15.15
CA SER A 261 -1.50 -46.12 14.30
C SER A 261 -3.02 -45.91 14.38
N GLY A 262 -3.67 -45.77 13.23
CA GLY A 262 -5.10 -45.49 13.20
C GLY A 262 -5.70 -45.35 11.80
N THR A 263 -6.86 -44.72 11.73
CA THR A 263 -7.56 -44.39 10.49
C THR A 263 -7.43 -42.89 10.23
N LEU A 264 -6.98 -42.51 9.03
CA LEU A 264 -6.89 -41.15 8.54
C LEU A 264 -8.05 -40.88 7.57
N THR A 265 -8.79 -39.81 7.81
CA THR A 265 -9.82 -39.28 6.91
C THR A 265 -9.41 -37.89 6.48
N VAL A 266 -9.19 -37.67 5.19
CA VAL A 266 -8.85 -36.37 4.60
C VAL A 266 -10.03 -35.87 3.79
N ASN A 267 -10.52 -34.67 4.10
CA ASN A 267 -11.53 -33.95 3.33
C ASN A 267 -10.88 -32.74 2.66
N MET A 268 -10.96 -32.67 1.34
CA MET A 268 -10.31 -31.63 0.54
C MET A 268 -11.33 -30.89 -0.31
N THR A 269 -11.27 -29.56 -0.32
CA THR A 269 -12.07 -28.69 -1.18
C THR A 269 -11.20 -27.60 -1.77
N VAL A 270 -11.56 -27.08 -2.95
CA VAL A 270 -10.99 -25.83 -3.46
C VAL A 270 -11.93 -24.69 -3.11
N ASN A 271 -11.40 -23.64 -2.49
CA ASN A 271 -12.12 -22.42 -2.22
C ASN A 271 -11.63 -21.32 -3.16
N GLY A 272 -12.45 -20.96 -4.14
CA GLY A 272 -12.19 -19.85 -5.06
C GLY A 272 -12.43 -18.50 -4.40
N VAL A 273 -11.52 -17.56 -4.62
CA VAL A 273 -11.64 -16.16 -4.20
C VAL A 273 -12.16 -15.35 -5.39
N GLY A 274 -13.48 -15.30 -5.56
CA GLY A 274 -14.15 -14.54 -6.62
C GLY A 274 -14.70 -13.19 -6.14
N TYR A 275 -14.77 -12.20 -7.05
CA TYR A 275 -15.34 -10.88 -6.76
C TYR A 275 -16.86 -10.91 -6.47
N TYR A 276 -17.58 -11.91 -7.00
CA TYR A 276 -19.03 -12.03 -6.88
C TYR A 276 -19.50 -13.25 -6.07
N SER A 277 -18.65 -14.25 -5.85
CA SER A 277 -18.99 -15.46 -5.10
C SER A 277 -17.72 -16.16 -4.62
N GLN A 278 -17.77 -16.75 -3.42
CA GLN A 278 -16.83 -17.78 -3.01
C GLN A 278 -17.28 -19.08 -3.69
N GLU A 279 -16.58 -19.47 -4.75
CA GLU A 279 -16.85 -20.73 -5.42
C GLU A 279 -16.20 -21.85 -4.62
N VAL A 280 -17.02 -22.59 -3.87
CA VAL A 280 -16.58 -23.80 -3.17
C VAL A 280 -16.70 -24.97 -4.16
N GLY A 281 -15.56 -25.57 -4.47
CA GLY A 281 -15.46 -26.78 -5.27
C GLY A 281 -16.14 -27.97 -4.60
N ARG A 282 -16.21 -29.09 -5.32
CA ARG A 282 -16.77 -30.34 -4.79
C ARG A 282 -15.83 -30.92 -3.71
N PRO A 283 -16.33 -31.23 -2.50
CA PRO A 283 -15.54 -31.86 -1.46
C PRO A 283 -15.19 -33.30 -1.85
N ILE A 284 -13.93 -33.65 -1.69
CA ILE A 284 -13.41 -35.00 -1.89
C ILE A 284 -12.98 -35.56 -0.54
N LEU A 285 -13.63 -36.66 -0.14
CA LEU A 285 -13.32 -37.39 1.09
C LEU A 285 -12.51 -38.64 0.76
N ARG A 286 -11.38 -38.85 1.45
CA ARG A 286 -10.56 -40.06 1.34
C ARG A 286 -10.24 -40.63 2.71
N THR A 287 -10.45 -41.93 2.87
CA THR A 287 -10.17 -42.65 4.12
C THR A 287 -9.11 -43.72 3.89
N THR A 288 -8.04 -43.69 4.66
CA THR A 288 -6.90 -44.61 4.59
C THR A 288 -6.42 -45.00 5.98
N LYS A 289 -5.58 -46.04 6.09
CA LYS A 289 -4.90 -46.37 7.35
C LYS A 289 -3.59 -45.59 7.44
N ILE A 290 -3.26 -45.07 8.63
CA ILE A 290 -2.03 -44.34 8.90
C ILE A 290 -1.20 -45.07 9.97
N HIS A 291 0.11 -45.12 9.75
CA HIS A 291 1.09 -45.56 10.76
C HIS A 291 2.23 -44.52 10.81
N GLY A 292 2.04 -43.48 11.61
CA GLY A 292 2.99 -42.37 11.74
C GLY A 292 2.93 -41.37 10.60
N SER A 293 3.06 -41.81 9.35
CA SER A 293 2.99 -40.94 8.16
C SER A 293 2.20 -41.62 7.04
N GLN A 294 1.40 -40.87 6.29
CA GLN A 294 0.64 -41.38 5.16
C GLN A 294 0.49 -40.30 4.07
N ASP A 295 0.77 -40.69 2.83
CA ASP A 295 0.61 -39.82 1.67
C ASP A 295 -0.80 -39.92 1.08
N PHE A 296 -1.28 -38.80 0.53
CA PHE A 296 -2.55 -38.69 -0.17
C PHE A 296 -2.36 -37.85 -1.44
N SER A 297 -3.08 -38.19 -2.52
CA SER A 297 -3.05 -37.37 -3.74
C SER A 297 -4.12 -36.28 -3.76
N ILE A 298 -3.72 -35.10 -4.21
CA ILE A 298 -4.50 -33.89 -4.36
C ILE A 298 -4.74 -33.69 -5.86
N CYS A 299 -5.96 -33.94 -6.33
CA CYS A 299 -6.35 -33.84 -7.74
C CYS A 299 -7.34 -32.69 -7.91
N VAL A 300 -6.89 -31.55 -8.45
CA VAL A 300 -7.71 -30.34 -8.53
C VAL A 300 -8.85 -30.48 -9.54
N LYS A 301 -8.63 -31.18 -10.66
CA LYS A 301 -9.64 -31.51 -11.66
C LYS A 301 -10.91 -32.18 -11.11
N ASP A 302 -10.79 -32.91 -9.99
CA ASP A 302 -11.93 -33.60 -9.38
C ASP A 302 -12.74 -32.66 -8.47
N MET A 303 -12.13 -31.55 -8.03
CA MET A 303 -12.69 -30.58 -7.10
C MET A 303 -13.32 -29.38 -7.81
N ILE A 304 -12.80 -28.98 -8.98
CA ILE A 304 -13.28 -27.81 -9.72
C ILE A 304 -14.03 -28.25 -10.99
N PRO A 305 -15.13 -27.59 -11.40
CA PRO A 305 -15.73 -27.80 -12.73
C PRO A 305 -14.73 -27.53 -13.86
N ALA A 306 -14.96 -28.12 -15.05
CA ALA A 306 -14.04 -27.97 -16.19
C ALA A 306 -13.98 -26.54 -16.78
N ASP A 307 -15.04 -25.74 -16.61
CA ASP A 307 -15.16 -24.39 -17.19
C ASP A 307 -14.75 -23.30 -16.18
N VAL A 308 -13.46 -23.31 -15.83
CA VAL A 308 -12.89 -22.35 -14.87
C VAL A 308 -12.40 -21.10 -15.60
N PRO A 309 -12.78 -19.89 -15.16
CA PRO A 309 -12.26 -18.66 -15.75
C PRO A 309 -10.73 -18.60 -15.68
N GLU A 310 -10.11 -18.01 -16.70
CA GLU A 310 -8.64 -17.89 -16.74
C GLU A 310 -8.02 -17.09 -15.58
N HIS A 311 -8.81 -16.21 -14.97
CA HIS A 311 -8.40 -15.40 -13.82
C HIS A 311 -8.71 -16.07 -12.47
N PHE A 312 -9.06 -17.36 -12.47
CA PHE A 312 -9.38 -18.08 -11.25
C PHE A 312 -8.20 -18.12 -10.30
N ARG A 313 -8.47 -17.74 -9.06
CA ARG A 313 -7.57 -17.80 -7.92
C ARG A 313 -8.32 -18.44 -6.77
N GLY A 314 -7.71 -19.42 -6.13
CA GLY A 314 -8.27 -20.08 -4.96
C GLY A 314 -7.20 -20.70 -4.09
N THR A 315 -7.63 -21.36 -3.03
CA THR A 315 -6.77 -22.15 -2.15
C THR A 315 -7.40 -23.52 -1.91
N ILE A 316 -6.57 -24.52 -1.64
CA ILE A 316 -7.05 -25.84 -1.24
C ILE A 316 -7.23 -25.82 0.27
N SER A 317 -8.43 -26.14 0.73
CA SER A 317 -8.72 -26.41 2.13
C SER A 317 -8.65 -27.90 2.41
N ILE A 318 -7.74 -28.30 3.29
CA ILE A 318 -7.47 -29.69 3.66
C ILE A 318 -7.81 -29.88 5.13
N TRP A 319 -8.80 -30.71 5.40
CA TRP A 319 -9.18 -31.15 6.75
C TRP A 319 -8.71 -32.60 6.94
N ALA A 320 -7.73 -32.82 7.80
CA ALA A 320 -7.26 -34.15 8.16
C ALA A 320 -7.78 -34.54 9.55
N THR A 321 -8.42 -35.70 9.66
CA THR A 321 -8.87 -36.27 10.93
C THR A 321 -8.23 -37.64 11.12
N VAL A 322 -7.54 -37.84 12.24
CA VAL A 322 -6.93 -39.12 12.61
C VAL A 322 -7.62 -39.68 13.85
N THR A 323 -8.10 -40.91 13.73
CA THR A 323 -8.63 -41.71 14.85
C THR A 323 -7.64 -42.82 15.16
N ALA A 324 -6.95 -42.70 16.29
CA ALA A 324 -5.97 -43.65 16.77
C ALA A 324 -6.63 -44.93 17.32
N ALA A 325 -5.86 -46.02 17.38
CA ALA A 325 -6.33 -47.31 17.89
C ALA A 325 -6.78 -47.26 19.37
N ASP A 326 -6.29 -46.31 20.17
CA ASP A 326 -6.71 -46.10 21.57
C ASP A 326 -8.03 -45.32 21.70
N GLY A 327 -8.71 -45.03 20.58
CA GLY A 327 -9.95 -44.25 20.53
C GLY A 327 -9.75 -42.73 20.63
N SER A 328 -8.50 -42.26 20.70
CA SER A 328 -8.23 -40.82 20.63
C SER A 328 -8.37 -40.29 19.20
N HIS A 329 -8.91 -39.09 19.07
CA HIS A 329 -9.07 -38.42 17.78
C HIS A 329 -8.42 -37.04 17.82
N GLN A 330 -7.88 -36.60 16.69
CA GLN A 330 -7.35 -35.25 16.47
C GLN A 330 -7.70 -34.80 15.05
N VAL A 331 -7.82 -33.47 14.89
CA VAL A 331 -8.15 -32.82 13.63
C VAL A 331 -7.11 -31.73 13.37
N ALA A 332 -6.68 -31.62 12.12
CA ALA A 332 -5.84 -30.55 11.62
C ALA A 332 -6.48 -29.94 10.36
N PHE A 333 -6.24 -28.65 10.17
CA PHE A 333 -6.74 -27.89 9.03
C PHE A 333 -5.57 -27.13 8.40
N ASP A 334 -5.52 -27.14 7.07
CA ASP A 334 -4.59 -26.35 6.27
C ASP A 334 -5.31 -25.70 5.09
N ASP A 335 -5.02 -24.43 4.83
CA ASP A 335 -5.50 -23.65 3.68
C ASP A 335 -4.38 -22.93 2.93
N SER A 336 -3.14 -23.42 3.07
CA SER A 336 -1.93 -22.72 2.64
C SER A 336 -1.60 -22.89 1.16
N THR A 337 -2.09 -23.93 0.50
CA THR A 337 -1.78 -24.24 -0.91
C THR A 337 -2.64 -23.43 -1.88
N PRO A 338 -2.09 -22.46 -2.62
CA PRO A 338 -2.80 -21.71 -3.64
C PRO A 338 -3.01 -22.54 -4.92
N VAL A 339 -4.13 -22.25 -5.59
CA VAL A 339 -4.52 -22.79 -6.89
C VAL A 339 -4.79 -21.63 -7.83
N GLN A 340 -4.06 -21.56 -8.94
CA GLN A 340 -4.25 -20.52 -9.94
C GLN A 340 -4.20 -21.13 -11.34
N ARG A 341 -5.07 -20.66 -12.23
CA ARG A 341 -5.01 -21.08 -13.64
C ARG A 341 -3.79 -20.49 -14.34
N GLN A 342 -3.45 -19.26 -14.00
CA GLN A 342 -2.23 -18.59 -14.43
C GLN A 342 -1.15 -18.74 -13.34
N LEU A 343 -0.11 -19.53 -13.64
CA LEU A 343 0.94 -19.87 -12.67
C LEU A 343 1.93 -18.74 -12.36
N VAL A 344 2.03 -17.75 -13.24
CA VAL A 344 3.00 -16.65 -13.08
C VAL A 344 2.23 -15.36 -12.88
N ASP A 345 2.42 -14.75 -11.72
CA ASP A 345 1.93 -13.42 -11.40
C ASP A 345 2.98 -12.39 -11.84
N VAL A 346 2.52 -11.34 -12.55
CA VAL A 346 3.38 -10.32 -13.14
C VAL A 346 3.08 -8.99 -12.47
N ARG A 347 4.07 -8.41 -11.80
CA ARG A 347 3.90 -7.14 -11.08
C ARG A 347 4.99 -6.17 -11.44
N TYR A 348 4.65 -4.90 -11.58
CA TYR A 348 5.66 -3.85 -11.61
C TYR A 348 6.29 -3.73 -10.24
N SER A 349 7.63 -3.72 -10.19
CA SER A 349 8.35 -3.50 -8.94
C SER A 349 7.99 -2.15 -8.32
N LYS A 350 8.10 -2.05 -6.99
CA LYS A 350 7.91 -0.78 -6.28
C LYS A 350 8.88 0.31 -6.72
N ASP A 351 10.04 -0.09 -7.27
CA ASP A 351 11.05 0.82 -7.82
C ASP A 351 10.64 1.42 -9.17
N THR A 352 9.73 0.77 -9.89
CA THR A 352 9.25 1.20 -11.21
C THR A 352 8.33 2.40 -11.07
N ARG A 353 8.78 3.54 -11.62
CA ARG A 353 8.09 4.83 -11.44
C ARG A 353 6.87 4.93 -12.34
N LYS A 354 5.70 5.20 -11.77
CA LYS A 354 4.47 5.49 -12.53
C LYS A 354 4.52 6.75 -13.42
N GLN A 355 5.60 7.53 -13.35
CA GLN A 355 5.79 8.76 -14.10
C GLN A 355 7.09 8.66 -14.89
N PHE A 356 7.03 9.04 -16.16
CA PHE A 356 8.20 9.16 -17.02
C PHE A 356 8.51 10.63 -17.30
N LYS A 357 9.72 10.87 -17.81
CA LYS A 357 10.16 12.18 -18.30
C LYS A 357 10.30 12.09 -19.82
N PRO A 358 9.48 12.80 -20.61
CA PRO A 358 9.61 12.78 -22.07
C PRO A 358 11.04 13.14 -22.52
N GLY A 359 11.53 12.48 -23.56
CA GLY A 359 12.89 12.68 -24.10
C GLY A 359 14.03 12.04 -23.30
N LEU A 360 13.75 11.42 -22.15
CA LEU A 360 14.74 10.64 -21.39
C LEU A 360 14.40 9.15 -21.47
N SER A 361 15.41 8.29 -21.25
CA SER A 361 15.16 6.86 -21.15
C SER A 361 14.32 6.54 -19.91
N TYR A 362 13.44 5.55 -20.06
CA TYR A 362 12.59 5.07 -18.99
C TYR A 362 13.01 3.65 -18.63
N VAL A 363 13.59 3.52 -17.45
CA VAL A 363 14.02 2.24 -16.88
C VAL A 363 12.97 1.75 -15.90
N GLY A 364 12.57 0.49 -16.05
CA GLY A 364 11.64 -0.16 -15.14
C GLY A 364 12.05 -1.59 -14.85
N LYS A 365 11.45 -2.13 -13.79
CA LYS A 365 11.61 -3.51 -13.35
C LYS A 365 10.25 -4.19 -13.20
N VAL A 366 10.18 -5.43 -13.64
CA VAL A 366 9.03 -6.32 -13.49
C VAL A 366 9.44 -7.47 -12.59
N GLU A 367 8.61 -7.76 -11.61
CA GLU A 367 8.74 -8.90 -10.69
C GLU A 367 7.78 -9.99 -11.17
N LEU A 368 8.32 -11.19 -11.37
CA LEU A 368 7.58 -12.41 -11.69
C LEU A 368 7.63 -13.32 -10.47
N SER A 369 6.47 -13.75 -10.01
CA SER A 369 6.35 -14.65 -8.86
C SER A 369 5.40 -15.80 -9.15
N TYR A 370 5.71 -16.97 -8.60
CA TYR A 370 4.78 -18.09 -8.52
C TYR A 370 3.69 -17.84 -7.46
N PRO A 371 2.63 -18.67 -7.40
CA PRO A 371 1.50 -18.44 -6.50
C PRO A 371 1.87 -18.49 -5.01
N ASP A 372 2.95 -19.18 -4.66
CA ASP A 372 3.52 -19.28 -3.31
C ASP A 372 4.37 -18.04 -2.92
N GLY A 373 4.56 -17.10 -3.85
CA GLY A 373 5.40 -15.91 -3.68
C GLY A 373 6.88 -16.13 -3.98
N SER A 374 7.29 -17.32 -4.38
CA SER A 374 8.66 -17.58 -4.83
C SER A 374 8.95 -16.91 -6.19
N PRO A 375 10.19 -16.49 -6.45
CA PRO A 375 10.54 -15.82 -7.71
C PRO A 375 10.45 -16.78 -8.91
N ALA A 376 9.78 -16.35 -9.98
CA ALA A 376 9.64 -17.15 -11.20
C ALA A 376 10.82 -16.95 -12.15
N GLU A 377 11.76 -17.90 -12.16
CA GLU A 377 12.98 -17.88 -12.96
C GLU A 377 12.83 -18.55 -14.33
N GLY A 378 13.55 -18.04 -15.35
CA GLY A 378 13.57 -18.64 -16.68
C GLY A 378 12.27 -18.43 -17.47
N VAL A 379 11.41 -17.51 -17.03
CA VAL A 379 10.15 -17.18 -17.72
C VAL A 379 10.42 -16.08 -18.74
N THR A 380 10.13 -16.36 -20.00
CA THR A 380 10.15 -15.35 -21.07
C THR A 380 8.91 -14.49 -20.99
N VAL A 381 9.11 -13.17 -20.96
CA VAL A 381 8.05 -12.17 -21.02
C VAL A 381 8.31 -11.20 -22.15
N GLN A 382 7.25 -10.75 -22.80
CA GLN A 382 7.27 -9.71 -23.81
C GLN A 382 6.78 -8.40 -23.18
N ILE A 383 7.60 -7.36 -23.27
CA ILE A 383 7.32 -6.03 -22.74
C ILE A 383 7.07 -5.11 -23.93
N ARG A 384 5.87 -4.56 -24.00
CA ARG A 384 5.40 -3.68 -25.08
C ARG A 384 5.07 -2.30 -24.53
N ALA A 385 5.54 -1.25 -25.19
CA ALA A 385 5.16 0.12 -24.87
C ALA A 385 4.45 0.77 -26.07
N GLU A 386 3.27 1.34 -25.81
CA GLU A 386 2.41 1.96 -26.82
C GLU A 386 2.06 3.40 -26.45
N LEU A 387 2.05 4.31 -27.41
CA LEU A 387 1.53 5.67 -27.22
C LEU A 387 0.03 5.73 -27.53
N THR A 388 -0.36 5.02 -28.58
CA THR A 388 -1.75 4.81 -28.97
C THR A 388 -1.92 3.33 -29.37
N PRO A 389 -3.14 2.77 -29.39
CA PRO A 389 -3.36 1.35 -29.68
C PRO A 389 -2.93 0.86 -31.08
N LYS A 390 -2.35 1.74 -31.90
CA LYS A 390 -1.84 1.46 -33.24
C LYS A 390 -0.36 1.81 -33.39
N ASP A 391 0.26 2.37 -32.35
CA ASP A 391 1.60 2.94 -32.39
C ASP A 391 2.44 2.35 -31.25
N ASN A 392 3.10 1.24 -31.60
CA ASN A 392 4.00 0.51 -30.72
C ASN A 392 5.38 1.15 -30.85
N ILE A 393 5.88 1.73 -29.76
CA ILE A 393 7.18 2.42 -29.75
C ILE A 393 8.32 1.53 -29.27
N TYR A 394 8.00 0.43 -28.59
CA TYR A 394 8.99 -0.48 -28.02
C TYR A 394 8.38 -1.87 -27.81
N THR A 395 9.10 -2.90 -28.21
CA THR A 395 8.80 -4.30 -27.88
C THR A 395 10.12 -5.00 -27.60
N VAL A 396 10.22 -5.68 -26.46
CA VAL A 396 11.39 -6.51 -26.13
C VAL A 396 10.92 -7.80 -25.49
N GLU A 397 11.63 -8.89 -25.79
CA GLU A 397 11.50 -10.14 -25.08
C GLU A 397 12.65 -10.27 -24.10
N SER A 398 12.35 -10.68 -22.88
CA SER A 398 13.34 -10.78 -21.82
C SER A 398 13.01 -11.97 -20.94
N VAL A 399 14.06 -12.65 -20.49
CA VAL A 399 13.96 -13.82 -19.63
C VAL A 399 14.21 -13.39 -18.20
N SER A 400 13.38 -13.85 -17.27
CA SER A 400 13.53 -13.53 -15.86
C SER A 400 14.75 -14.20 -15.23
N GLN A 401 15.51 -13.39 -14.47
CA GLN A 401 16.62 -13.85 -13.64
C GLN A 401 16.27 -13.57 -12.18
N GLY A 402 16.20 -14.62 -11.36
CA GLY A 402 15.76 -14.47 -9.96
C GLY A 402 14.36 -13.85 -9.80
N GLY A 403 13.45 -14.10 -10.76
CA GLY A 403 12.10 -13.52 -10.76
C GLY A 403 12.05 -12.03 -11.13
N LEU A 404 13.12 -11.47 -11.67
CA LEU A 404 13.19 -10.06 -12.06
C LEU A 404 13.50 -9.91 -13.56
N VAL A 405 12.85 -8.93 -14.17
CA VAL A 405 13.12 -8.49 -15.55
C VAL A 405 13.29 -6.98 -15.54
N GLU A 406 14.49 -6.53 -15.91
CA GLU A 406 14.79 -5.12 -16.10
C GLU A 406 14.62 -4.76 -17.58
N PHE A 407 14.00 -3.61 -17.85
CA PHE A 407 13.82 -3.11 -19.21
C PHE A 407 14.14 -1.62 -19.27
N GLU A 408 14.65 -1.20 -20.42
CA GLU A 408 14.96 0.21 -20.70
C GLU A 408 14.32 0.62 -22.02
N ILE A 409 13.41 1.60 -21.95
CA ILE A 409 12.84 2.24 -23.12
C ILE A 409 13.72 3.45 -23.46
N PRO A 410 14.46 3.43 -24.58
CA PRO A 410 15.56 4.37 -24.84
C PRO A 410 15.09 5.82 -25.01
N SER A 411 13.97 6.05 -25.69
CA SER A 411 13.41 7.40 -25.83
C SER A 411 11.91 7.40 -25.99
N ILE A 412 11.22 8.09 -25.09
CA ILE A 412 9.77 8.35 -25.21
C ILE A 412 9.59 9.73 -25.88
N PRO A 413 8.79 9.85 -26.96
CA PRO A 413 8.60 11.11 -27.67
C PRO A 413 8.20 12.28 -26.76
N MET A 414 8.71 13.48 -27.03
CA MET A 414 8.46 14.69 -26.22
C MET A 414 6.98 15.09 -26.16
N SER A 415 6.19 14.70 -27.17
CA SER A 415 4.75 14.93 -27.26
C SER A 415 3.93 13.92 -26.46
N ALA A 416 4.53 12.81 -26.02
CA ALA A 416 3.83 11.76 -25.31
C ALA A 416 3.32 12.26 -23.95
N GLN A 417 2.01 12.15 -23.73
CA GLN A 417 1.39 12.43 -22.43
C GLN A 417 1.15 11.15 -21.63
N HIS A 418 0.91 10.05 -22.35
CA HIS A 418 0.63 8.73 -21.79
C HIS A 418 1.42 7.69 -22.57
N VAL A 419 1.91 6.68 -21.86
CA VAL A 419 2.48 5.46 -22.43
C VAL A 419 1.76 4.30 -21.76
N TRP A 420 1.28 3.35 -22.56
CA TRP A 420 0.74 2.08 -22.12
C TRP A 420 1.85 1.06 -22.15
N LEU A 421 2.27 0.59 -20.99
CA LEU A 421 3.21 -0.51 -20.87
C LEU A 421 2.42 -1.78 -20.64
N GLU A 422 2.62 -2.80 -21.46
CA GLU A 422 2.01 -4.12 -21.32
C GLU A 422 3.12 -5.15 -21.16
N VAL A 423 2.93 -6.07 -20.22
CA VAL A 423 3.84 -7.20 -20.01
C VAL A 423 3.00 -8.45 -20.06
N PHE A 424 3.30 -9.33 -20.99
CA PHE A 424 2.61 -10.60 -21.12
C PHE A 424 3.58 -11.71 -21.44
N ARG A 425 3.17 -12.93 -21.14
CA ARG A 425 3.87 -14.15 -21.52
C ARG A 425 3.17 -14.69 -22.77
N GLU A 426 3.90 -14.83 -23.85
CA GLU A 426 3.42 -15.60 -25.00
C GLU A 426 3.51 -17.09 -24.59
N LEU A 427 2.34 -17.74 -24.50
CA LEU A 427 2.28 -19.19 -24.39
C LEU A 427 2.38 -19.70 -25.82
N GLU A 428 3.28 -20.66 -26.08
CA GLU A 428 3.43 -21.28 -27.41
C GLU A 428 2.07 -21.56 -28.05
N ASP A 429 1.96 -21.17 -29.32
CA ASP A 429 0.75 -21.31 -30.14
C ASP A 429 0.12 -22.69 -29.94
N TYR A 430 -1.07 -22.74 -29.34
CA TYR A 430 -1.92 -23.91 -29.44
C TYR A 430 -2.36 -24.02 -30.89
N ASP A 431 -1.71 -24.90 -31.64
CA ASP A 431 -2.03 -25.15 -33.04
C ASP A 431 -3.43 -25.77 -33.12
N VAL A 432 -4.43 -24.94 -33.46
CA VAL A 432 -5.85 -25.34 -33.54
C VAL A 432 -6.10 -26.31 -34.71
N SER A 433 -5.07 -26.68 -35.47
CA SER A 433 -5.17 -27.63 -36.57
C SER A 433 -5.26 -29.11 -36.12
N ASP A 434 -4.91 -29.45 -34.88
CA ASP A 434 -4.95 -30.84 -34.40
C ASP A 434 -6.34 -31.30 -33.88
N ILE A 435 -7.32 -30.40 -33.72
CA ILE A 435 -8.69 -30.75 -33.27
C ILE A 435 -9.61 -31.10 -34.45
N PHE A 436 -9.25 -30.68 -35.66
CA PHE A 436 -10.05 -30.95 -36.85
C PHE A 436 -9.16 -31.59 -37.91
N GLY A 437 -9.00 -32.92 -37.84
CA GLY A 437 -8.33 -33.72 -38.85
C GLY A 437 -8.99 -33.60 -40.22
N VAL A 438 -8.64 -32.56 -40.97
CA VAL A 438 -9.06 -32.34 -42.36
C VAL A 438 -7.81 -32.03 -43.18
N SER A 439 -7.39 -33.02 -43.95
CA SER A 439 -6.34 -32.92 -44.96
C SER A 439 -6.67 -31.83 -45.98
N ARG A 440 -5.69 -30.99 -46.31
CA ARG A 440 -5.69 -30.23 -47.57
C ARG A 440 -5.72 -31.26 -48.69
N GLU A 441 -6.79 -31.33 -49.46
CA GLU A 441 -6.87 -31.33 -50.92
C GLU A 441 -8.37 -31.23 -51.29
N ASP A 442 -8.66 -30.58 -52.42
CA ASP A 442 -9.98 -30.32 -53.01
C ASP A 442 -10.84 -29.18 -52.43
N GLY A 443 -10.59 -27.96 -52.93
CA GLY A 443 -11.68 -27.01 -53.22
C GLY A 443 -12.26 -27.26 -54.62
N PRO A 444 -13.15 -26.40 -55.18
CA PRO A 444 -13.84 -25.21 -54.63
C PRO A 444 -15.38 -25.27 -54.94
N PHE A 445 -16.28 -24.40 -54.44
CA PHE A 445 -16.54 -23.04 -54.93
C PHE A 445 -17.78 -22.42 -54.21
N TRP A 446 -17.69 -21.11 -53.90
CA TRP A 446 -18.71 -20.13 -53.42
C TRP A 446 -19.04 -20.18 -51.90
N TRP A 447 -18.85 -19.14 -51.06
CA TRP A 447 -18.65 -17.69 -51.21
C TRP A 447 -17.65 -17.11 -50.18
N THR A 448 -17.01 -15.99 -50.55
CA THR A 448 -16.25 -15.09 -49.67
C THR A 448 -17.11 -14.00 -49.04
N GLY A 449 -16.89 -13.74 -47.73
CA GLY A 449 -16.63 -12.39 -47.23
C GLY A 449 -17.76 -11.64 -46.50
N LEU A 450 -17.70 -11.63 -45.16
CA LEU A 450 -17.63 -10.42 -44.30
C LEU A 450 -17.85 -10.80 -42.82
N THR A 451 -16.76 -11.09 -42.11
CA THR A 451 -16.75 -11.23 -40.66
C THR A 451 -16.72 -9.85 -39.99
N ALA A 452 -17.88 -9.35 -39.57
CA ALA A 452 -18.00 -8.18 -38.71
C ALA A 452 -17.75 -8.58 -37.23
N ARG A 453 -16.53 -8.40 -36.73
CA ARG A 453 -16.18 -8.59 -35.31
C ARG A 453 -16.61 -7.34 -34.52
N ARG A 454 -17.82 -7.36 -33.95
CA ARG A 454 -18.29 -6.35 -32.99
C ARG A 454 -17.59 -6.57 -31.64
N ARG A 455 -16.53 -5.80 -31.34
CA ARG A 455 -16.03 -5.64 -29.96
C ARG A 455 -16.97 -4.68 -29.21
N ARG A 456 -17.80 -5.19 -28.31
CA ARG A 456 -18.46 -4.38 -27.27
C ARG A 456 -17.42 -4.02 -26.22
N ARG A 457 -17.18 -2.72 -26.01
CA ARG A 457 -16.44 -2.17 -24.87
C ARG A 457 -17.36 -2.15 -23.64
N SER A 458 -16.95 -2.78 -22.55
CA SER A 458 -17.46 -2.50 -21.21
C SER A 458 -16.71 -1.31 -20.61
N SER A 459 -17.47 -0.57 -19.81
CA SER A 459 -17.23 0.75 -19.25
C SER A 459 -16.14 0.84 -18.19
N VAL A 460 -15.64 2.07 -18.07
CA VAL A 460 -14.74 2.64 -17.05
C VAL A 460 -15.11 2.22 -15.62
N PHE A 461 -14.14 1.70 -14.87
CA PHE A 461 -14.09 1.80 -13.41
C PHE A 461 -12.64 2.02 -12.95
N LEU A 462 -12.46 2.98 -12.04
CA LEU A 462 -11.22 3.30 -11.32
C LEU A 462 -11.23 2.57 -9.97
N TRP A 463 -10.07 2.05 -9.53
CA TRP A 463 -9.61 1.66 -8.17
C TRP A 463 -8.93 0.26 -8.10
N PRO A 464 -8.04 0.02 -7.11
CA PRO A 464 -6.80 -0.72 -7.31
C PRO A 464 -6.74 -2.02 -6.52
N TRP A 465 -6.11 -3.05 -7.10
CA TRP A 465 -5.16 -4.03 -6.54
C TRP A 465 -5.23 -5.33 -7.34
N GLY A 466 -4.06 -5.91 -7.63
CA GLY A 466 -3.87 -7.24 -8.22
C GLY A 466 -4.05 -7.29 -9.73
N VAL A 467 -2.96 -7.20 -10.49
CA VAL A 467 -2.99 -7.13 -11.95
C VAL A 467 -2.53 -8.45 -12.56
N THR A 468 -3.47 -9.22 -13.12
CA THR A 468 -3.25 -10.20 -14.21
C THR A 468 -4.51 -10.08 -15.08
N LYS A 469 -4.45 -9.72 -16.36
CA LYS A 469 -3.96 -10.51 -17.50
C LYS A 469 -3.42 -9.61 -18.63
N ASP A 470 -3.57 -8.30 -18.49
CA ASP A 470 -3.04 -7.27 -19.37
C ASP A 470 -2.64 -6.13 -18.44
N SER A 471 -1.35 -6.00 -18.12
CA SER A 471 -0.91 -4.96 -17.19
C SER A 471 -0.66 -3.64 -17.92
N GLY A 472 -1.65 -3.17 -18.68
CA GLY A 472 -1.64 -1.85 -19.32
C GLY A 472 -1.78 -0.76 -18.26
N PHE A 473 -0.67 -0.11 -17.88
CA PHE A 473 -0.72 1.10 -17.06
C PHE A 473 -0.49 2.32 -17.94
N ALA A 474 -1.37 3.31 -17.83
CA ALA A 474 -1.10 4.64 -18.36
C ALA A 474 -0.12 5.35 -17.40
N PHE A 475 1.13 5.47 -17.82
CA PHE A 475 2.10 6.33 -17.15
C PHE A 475 1.83 7.76 -17.57
N ALA A 476 1.70 8.68 -16.61
CA ALA A 476 1.46 10.09 -16.90
C ALA A 476 2.75 10.90 -16.80
N VAL A 477 2.88 11.92 -17.65
CA VAL A 477 4.00 12.88 -17.58
C VAL A 477 4.00 13.61 -16.24
N ARG A 478 5.17 13.68 -15.60
CA ARG A 478 5.37 14.54 -14.42
C ARG A 478 5.32 16.00 -14.83
N ARG A 479 4.16 16.65 -14.67
CA ARG A 479 4.05 18.11 -14.77
C ARG A 479 4.69 18.73 -13.53
N GLY A 480 5.74 19.53 -13.73
CA GLY A 480 6.24 20.42 -12.70
C GLY A 480 5.22 21.54 -12.46
N ASN A 481 4.70 21.65 -11.24
CA ASN A 481 3.88 22.80 -10.86
C ASN A 481 4.74 24.07 -10.91
N ARG A 482 4.48 24.92 -11.91
CA ARG A 482 4.75 26.36 -11.80
C ARG A 482 3.52 27.02 -11.18
N PRO A 483 3.68 28.00 -10.27
CA PRO A 483 2.55 28.67 -9.65
C PRO A 483 1.97 29.74 -10.58
N GLY A 484 0.64 29.74 -10.72
CA GLY A 484 -0.14 30.90 -11.15
C GLY A 484 -0.91 30.73 -12.46
N GLY A 485 -2.22 30.92 -12.38
CA GLY A 485 -3.09 31.30 -13.50
C GLY A 485 -4.26 30.36 -13.74
N ASP A 486 -5.44 30.82 -13.36
CA ASP A 486 -6.77 30.21 -13.50
C ASP A 486 -7.21 29.93 -14.95
N ASP A 487 -8.36 29.26 -15.07
CA ASP A 487 -9.20 29.00 -16.25
C ASP A 487 -8.99 27.69 -17.03
N GLY A 488 -9.60 26.61 -16.51
CA GLY A 488 -10.06 25.46 -17.29
C GLY A 488 -11.61 25.42 -17.34
N PRO A 489 -12.23 25.03 -18.47
CA PRO A 489 -13.67 25.15 -18.69
C PRO A 489 -14.47 24.12 -17.88
N GLY A 490 -15.63 24.55 -17.39
CA GLY A 490 -16.48 23.81 -16.47
C GLY A 490 -17.01 22.48 -17.00
N GLU A 491 -16.98 21.47 -16.13
CA GLU A 491 -17.80 20.26 -16.25
C GLU A 491 -19.22 20.51 -15.69
N PRO A 492 -20.26 19.91 -16.30
CA PRO A 492 -21.66 20.20 -15.98
C PRO A 492 -22.12 19.56 -14.67
N LYS A 493 -22.85 20.35 -13.87
CA LYS A 493 -23.55 19.91 -12.65
C LYS A 493 -24.58 18.81 -12.96
N PRO A 494 -24.67 17.74 -12.15
CA PRO A 494 -25.83 16.85 -12.18
C PRO A 494 -27.01 17.45 -11.39
N PRO A 495 -28.27 17.15 -11.79
CA PRO A 495 -29.44 17.77 -11.20
C PRO A 495 -29.73 17.27 -9.77
N ALA A 496 -30.20 18.19 -8.94
CA ALA A 496 -30.64 17.96 -7.58
C ALA A 496 -31.95 17.16 -7.53
N GLY A 497 -32.03 16.20 -6.60
CA GLY A 497 -33.30 15.72 -6.07
C GLY A 497 -33.33 14.25 -5.68
N ARG A 498 -33.09 13.95 -4.39
CA ARG A 498 -34.01 13.13 -3.57
C ARG A 498 -33.61 13.13 -2.10
N ARG A 499 -34.65 13.22 -1.26
CA ARG A 499 -34.66 13.38 0.20
C ARG A 499 -34.12 12.15 0.92
N LEU A 500 -33.49 12.41 2.07
CA LEU A 500 -33.32 11.50 3.19
C LEU A 500 -34.68 11.10 3.79
N VAL A 501 -34.85 9.81 4.07
CA VAL A 501 -35.80 9.30 5.08
C VAL A 501 -35.06 8.19 5.85
N HIS A 502 -34.96 8.43 7.16
CA HIS A 502 -34.61 7.58 8.31
C HIS A 502 -33.53 6.51 8.22
#